data_AF-K2PBB9-F1
#
_entry.id   AF-K2PBB9-F1
#
_cell.length_a   1.000
_cell.length_b   1.000
_cell.length_c   1.000
_cell.angle_alpha   90.00
_cell.angle_beta   90.00
_cell.angle_gamma   90.00
#
_symmetry.space_group_name_H-M   'P 1'
#
loop_
_entity.id
_entity.type
_entity.pdbx_description
1 polymer ?
#
loop_
_entity_poly.entity_id
_entity_poly.type
_entity_poly.pdbx_seq_one_letter_code
_entity_poly.pdbx_strand_id
1 'polypeptide(L)'
;MTNALVQTRIDPDIRDRAAAVLESMGLTVSDAVRILLTRTANEGVLPIQLLSDPAVHDAWFRAKVREALEDVRDDVQDDAVEKLTDVQRVQSSATARSDVWLRVDEREDVLGSLEACKTFLEDLRFKPLNWKYLVICLHNALQGALVCHLNGTAGVGALDQRSVDRQLEWHERDRERHIAGKPKNISDPFPSSRLADMKTLFSRVQTRDEMTELGAGQPIEISASEKHAFELLHELRNRFVHFEPAGWSIELAGLPRMAVEIVTLIGRIAADPWPFWHLPDARRVHLKNLIDSLRTDFSALEN
;
A
#
# COMPACT_ATOMS: atom_id res chain seq x y z
N MET A 1 14.41 -14.23 18.66
CA MET A 1 13.59 -13.05 19.03
C MET A 1 12.92 -13.35 20.35
N THR A 2 12.94 -12.40 21.27
CA THR A 2 12.35 -12.50 22.61
C THR A 2 10.84 -12.68 22.49
N ASN A 3 10.27 -13.74 23.07
CA ASN A 3 8.82 -13.90 23.17
C ASN A 3 8.25 -12.68 23.92
N ALA A 4 7.40 -11.89 23.26
CA ALA A 4 6.70 -10.79 23.92
C ALA A 4 5.67 -11.38 24.89
N LEU A 5 5.79 -11.04 26.17
CA LEU A 5 4.93 -11.56 27.23
C LEU A 5 3.70 -10.65 27.37
N VAL A 6 2.50 -11.22 27.23
CA VAL A 6 1.23 -10.54 27.50
C VAL A 6 0.80 -10.85 28.93
N GLN A 7 0.74 -9.84 29.79
CA GLN A 7 0.22 -9.93 31.15
C GLN A 7 -1.08 -9.14 31.29
N THR A 8 -2.08 -9.73 31.95
CA THR A 8 -3.36 -9.10 32.24
C THR A 8 -3.83 -9.54 33.62
N ARG A 9 -4.47 -8.63 34.36
CA ARG A 9 -5.06 -8.93 35.67
C ARG A 9 -6.40 -9.63 35.47
N ILE A 10 -6.58 -10.76 36.13
CA ILE A 10 -7.83 -11.53 36.17
C ILE A 10 -8.03 -12.07 37.58
N ASP A 11 -9.28 -12.25 37.97
CA ASP A 11 -9.63 -12.91 39.22
C ASP A 11 -9.08 -14.37 39.23
N PRO A 12 -8.41 -14.82 40.30
CA PRO A 12 -7.82 -16.16 40.38
C PRO A 12 -8.84 -17.28 40.17
N ASP A 13 -10.05 -17.15 40.71
CA ASP A 13 -11.09 -18.16 40.61
C ASP A 13 -11.67 -18.24 39.18
N ILE A 14 -11.63 -17.12 38.44
CA ILE A 14 -12.00 -17.10 37.01
C ILE A 14 -10.91 -17.74 36.17
N ARG A 15 -9.63 -17.45 36.45
CA ARG A 15 -8.49 -18.05 35.75
C ARG A 15 -8.50 -19.56 35.86
N ASP A 16 -8.70 -20.10 37.07
CA ASP A 16 -8.58 -21.54 37.32
C ASP A 16 -9.73 -22.31 36.67
N ARG A 17 -10.96 -21.77 36.70
CA ARG A 17 -12.09 -22.35 35.96
C ARG A 17 -11.90 -22.29 34.45
N ALA A 18 -11.38 -21.18 33.91
CA ALA A 18 -11.11 -21.06 32.48
C ALA A 18 -10.01 -22.04 32.02
N ALA A 19 -8.97 -22.24 32.84
CA ALA A 19 -7.91 -23.19 32.56
C ALA A 19 -8.44 -24.63 32.47
N ALA A 20 -9.29 -25.06 33.41
CA ALA A 20 -9.87 -26.40 33.40
C ALA A 20 -10.76 -26.66 32.17
N VAL A 21 -11.55 -25.66 31.72
CA VAL A 21 -12.38 -25.79 30.52
C VAL A 21 -11.51 -25.91 29.27
N LEU A 22 -10.49 -25.06 29.13
CA LEU A 22 -9.58 -25.11 27.98
C LEU A 22 -8.77 -26.42 27.94
N GLU A 23 -8.34 -26.92 29.10
CA GLU A 23 -7.62 -28.19 29.20
C GLU A 23 -8.49 -29.37 28.77
N SER A 24 -9.80 -29.35 29.10
CA SER A 24 -10.75 -30.35 28.61
C SER A 24 -10.92 -30.35 27.07
N MET A 25 -10.59 -29.23 26.43
CA MET A 25 -10.56 -29.07 24.96
C MET A 25 -9.15 -29.29 24.37
N GLY A 26 -8.17 -29.69 25.19
CA GLY A 26 -6.79 -29.92 24.75
C GLY A 26 -5.98 -28.64 24.50
N LEU A 27 -6.38 -27.50 25.08
CA LEU A 27 -5.72 -26.21 24.91
C LEU A 27 -5.25 -25.64 26.25
N THR A 28 -4.10 -24.94 26.25
CA THR A 28 -3.70 -24.16 27.42
C THR A 28 -4.27 -22.73 27.36
N VAL A 29 -4.32 -22.03 28.50
CA VAL A 29 -4.70 -20.60 28.54
C VAL A 29 -3.83 -19.76 27.60
N SER A 30 -2.53 -20.08 27.52
CA SER A 30 -1.61 -19.39 26.62
C SER A 30 -1.90 -19.66 25.15
N ASP A 31 -2.38 -20.85 24.78
CA ASP A 31 -2.77 -21.16 23.39
C ASP A 31 -4.05 -20.42 23.01
N ALA A 32 -5.04 -20.39 23.90
CA ALA A 32 -6.28 -19.64 23.67
C ALA A 32 -6.01 -18.14 23.49
N VAL A 33 -5.18 -17.53 24.36
CA VAL A 33 -4.79 -16.12 24.24
C VAL A 33 -3.98 -15.88 22.96
N ARG A 34 -3.10 -16.80 22.59
CA ARG A 34 -2.31 -16.68 21.35
C ARG A 34 -3.20 -16.75 20.12
N ILE A 35 -4.12 -17.71 20.05
CA ILE A 35 -5.09 -17.84 18.94
C ILE A 35 -5.94 -16.58 18.84
N LEU A 36 -6.48 -16.09 19.97
CA LEU A 36 -7.29 -14.88 20.02
C LEU A 36 -6.53 -13.66 19.47
N LEU A 37 -5.32 -13.41 19.98
CA LEU A 37 -4.52 -12.25 19.57
C LEU A 37 -3.98 -12.39 18.14
N THR A 38 -3.63 -13.60 17.69
CA THR A 38 -3.20 -13.86 16.32
C THR A 38 -4.33 -13.66 15.33
N ARG A 39 -5.54 -14.17 15.62
CA ARG A 39 -6.71 -13.95 14.76
C ARG A 39 -7.14 -12.49 14.77
N THR A 40 -7.16 -11.84 15.94
CA THR A 40 -7.47 -10.40 16.02
C THR A 40 -6.47 -9.56 15.21
N ALA A 41 -5.18 -9.90 15.25
CA ALA A 41 -4.15 -9.20 14.48
C ALA A 41 -4.26 -9.43 12.97
N ASN A 42 -4.65 -10.64 12.53
CA ASN A 42 -4.73 -11.00 11.11
C ASN A 42 -6.08 -10.63 10.47
N GLU A 43 -7.17 -10.75 11.23
CA GLU A 43 -8.54 -10.53 10.78
C GLU A 43 -9.01 -9.09 11.03
N GLY A 44 -8.28 -8.32 11.84
CA GLY A 44 -8.59 -6.91 12.14
C GLY A 44 -9.84 -6.70 13.01
N VAL A 45 -10.47 -7.78 13.45
CA VAL A 45 -11.65 -7.80 14.33
C VAL A 45 -11.45 -8.84 15.43
N LEU A 46 -12.02 -8.59 16.61
CA LEU A 46 -12.12 -9.63 17.63
C LEU A 46 -12.94 -10.79 17.05
N PRO A 47 -12.42 -12.03 17.03
CA PRO A 47 -13.14 -13.16 16.47
C PRO A 47 -14.31 -13.52 17.40
N ILE A 48 -15.45 -12.85 17.22
CA ILE A 48 -16.70 -13.09 17.96
C ILE A 48 -17.20 -14.53 17.78
N GLN A 49 -16.75 -15.21 16.71
CA GLN A 49 -17.01 -16.64 16.48
C GLN A 49 -16.33 -17.55 17.50
N LEU A 50 -15.27 -17.10 18.18
CA LEU A 50 -14.68 -17.78 19.33
C LEU A 50 -15.60 -17.68 20.58
N LEU A 51 -16.62 -16.84 20.52
CA LEU A 51 -17.63 -16.60 21.56
C LEU A 51 -18.98 -17.27 21.24
N SER A 52 -19.07 -18.01 20.13
CA SER A 52 -20.30 -18.66 19.68
C SER A 52 -20.23 -20.17 19.87
N ASP A 53 -21.36 -20.75 20.27
CA ASP A 53 -21.55 -22.18 20.55
C ASP A 53 -20.99 -23.07 19.41
N PRO A 54 -20.00 -23.94 19.70
CA PRO A 54 -19.40 -24.86 18.73
C PRO A 54 -20.43 -25.68 17.94
N ALA A 55 -21.57 -26.01 18.55
CA ALA A 55 -22.61 -26.79 17.89
C ALA A 55 -23.29 -26.02 16.74
N VAL A 56 -23.40 -24.70 16.86
CA VAL A 56 -24.02 -23.83 15.84
C VAL A 56 -23.06 -23.64 14.66
N HIS A 57 -21.77 -23.49 14.94
CA HIS A 57 -20.74 -23.40 13.91
C HIS A 57 -20.61 -24.70 13.12
N ASP A 58 -20.56 -25.85 13.80
CA ASP A 58 -20.47 -27.15 13.14
C ASP A 58 -21.70 -27.46 12.30
N ALA A 59 -22.90 -27.11 12.78
CA ALA A 59 -24.13 -27.26 12.01
C ALA A 59 -24.14 -26.40 10.75
N TRP A 60 -23.70 -25.15 10.86
CA TRP A 60 -23.55 -24.26 9.70
C TRP A 60 -22.50 -24.75 8.71
N PHE A 61 -21.33 -25.20 9.18
CA PHE A 61 -20.25 -25.69 8.34
C PHE A 61 -20.67 -26.94 7.57
N ARG A 62 -21.31 -27.91 8.25
CA ARG A 62 -21.84 -29.11 7.60
C ARG A 62 -22.95 -28.78 6.60
N ALA A 63 -23.78 -27.78 6.89
CA ALA A 63 -24.80 -27.31 5.95
C ALA A 63 -24.17 -26.71 4.68
N LYS A 64 -23.11 -25.90 4.82
CA LYS A 64 -22.39 -25.31 3.67
C LYS A 64 -21.58 -26.33 2.87
N VAL A 65 -20.97 -27.31 3.52
CA VAL A 65 -20.31 -28.43 2.83
C VAL A 65 -21.32 -29.27 2.06
N ARG A 66 -22.51 -29.52 2.63
CA ARG A 66 -23.59 -30.21 1.92
C ARG A 66 -24.09 -29.42 0.72
N GLU A 67 -24.33 -28.13 0.89
CA GLU A 67 -24.73 -27.22 -0.18
C GLU A 67 -23.72 -27.24 -1.34
N ALA A 68 -22.42 -27.28 -1.04
CA ALA A 68 -21.37 -27.38 -2.07
C ALA A 68 -21.29 -28.77 -2.74
N LEU A 69 -21.60 -29.86 -2.03
CA LEU A 69 -21.63 -31.21 -2.60
C LEU A 69 -22.89 -31.48 -3.44
N GLU A 70 -24.00 -30.80 -3.12
CA GLU A 70 -25.26 -30.88 -3.85
C GLU A 70 -25.33 -29.88 -5.01
N ASP A 71 -24.32 -29.02 -5.14
CA ASP A 71 -24.20 -28.05 -6.22
C ASP A 71 -23.86 -28.76 -7.53
N VAL A 72 -24.83 -28.80 -8.45
CA VAL A 72 -24.72 -29.43 -9.78
C VAL A 72 -24.24 -28.46 -10.86
N ARG A 73 -23.80 -27.25 -10.48
CA ARG A 73 -23.25 -26.27 -11.43
C ARG A 73 -21.89 -26.73 -11.93
N ASP A 74 -21.63 -26.52 -13.22
CA ASP A 74 -20.33 -26.83 -13.83
C ASP A 74 -19.22 -25.96 -13.23
N ASP A 75 -18.03 -26.56 -13.07
CA ASP A 75 -16.82 -25.85 -12.65
C ASP A 75 -16.56 -24.67 -13.59
N VAL A 76 -16.40 -23.48 -13.00
CA VAL A 76 -16.10 -22.26 -13.75
C VAL A 76 -14.59 -22.21 -14.00
N GLN A 77 -14.17 -21.94 -15.24
CA GLN A 77 -12.76 -21.70 -15.57
C GLN A 77 -12.23 -20.49 -14.79
N ASP A 78 -11.00 -20.56 -14.29
CA ASP A 78 -10.39 -19.56 -13.39
C ASP A 78 -10.51 -18.10 -13.90
N ASP A 79 -10.48 -17.88 -15.21
CA ASP A 79 -10.59 -16.57 -15.86
C ASP A 79 -12.01 -15.96 -15.83
N ALA A 80 -13.04 -16.80 -15.66
CA ALA A 80 -14.43 -16.38 -15.52
C ALA A 80 -14.82 -16.16 -14.04
N VAL A 81 -14.09 -16.76 -13.08
CA VAL A 81 -14.28 -16.51 -11.64
C VAL A 81 -13.98 -15.05 -11.30
N GLU A 82 -12.91 -14.48 -11.87
CA GLU A 82 -12.52 -13.09 -11.64
C GLU A 82 -13.63 -12.10 -12.06
N LYS A 83 -14.21 -12.31 -13.25
CA LYS A 83 -15.32 -11.49 -13.78
C LYS A 83 -16.62 -11.64 -12.98
N LEU A 84 -16.90 -12.82 -12.42
CA LEU A 84 -18.09 -13.05 -11.60
C LEU A 84 -17.95 -12.44 -10.20
N THR A 85 -16.73 -12.43 -9.63
CA THR A 85 -16.44 -11.79 -8.34
C THR A 85 -16.59 -10.27 -8.38
N ASP A 86 -16.35 -9.64 -9.53
CA ASP A 86 -16.58 -8.20 -9.73
C ASP A 86 -18.07 -7.83 -9.72
N VAL A 87 -18.92 -8.66 -10.33
CA VAL A 87 -20.38 -8.44 -10.35
C VAL A 87 -21.00 -8.65 -8.95
N GLN A 88 -20.53 -9.64 -8.19
CA GLN A 88 -20.97 -9.85 -6.80
C GLN A 88 -20.40 -8.82 -5.81
N ARG A 89 -19.20 -8.27 -6.07
CA ARG A 89 -18.60 -7.15 -5.31
C ARG A 89 -19.45 -5.88 -5.37
N VAL A 90 -20.02 -5.58 -6.53
CA VAL A 90 -20.88 -4.39 -6.72
C VAL A 90 -22.23 -4.56 -6.00
N GLN A 91 -22.83 -5.75 -6.07
CA GLN A 91 -24.17 -6.01 -5.49
C GLN A 91 -24.17 -6.14 -3.96
N SER A 92 -23.09 -6.63 -3.35
CA SER A 92 -22.97 -6.78 -1.89
C SER A 92 -22.86 -5.44 -1.14
N SER A 93 -22.58 -4.34 -1.85
CA SER A 93 -22.42 -3.00 -1.26
C SER A 93 -23.75 -2.30 -0.91
N ALA A 94 -24.89 -2.83 -1.36
CA ALA A 94 -26.15 -2.09 -1.34
C ALA A 94 -27.01 -2.22 -0.07
N THR A 95 -26.68 -3.09 0.90
CA THR A 95 -27.65 -3.39 2.00
C THR A 95 -27.09 -3.51 3.43
N ALA A 96 -25.87 -3.07 3.69
CA ALA A 96 -25.39 -2.87 5.05
C ALA A 96 -24.62 -1.55 5.09
N ARG A 97 -24.75 -0.75 6.16
CA ARG A 97 -23.81 0.35 6.41
C ARG A 97 -22.42 -0.26 6.39
N SER A 98 -21.71 -0.08 5.28
CA SER A 98 -20.44 -0.72 5.01
C SER A 98 -19.46 -0.32 6.09
N ASP A 99 -18.72 -1.28 6.64
CA ASP A 99 -17.53 -0.97 7.40
C ASP A 99 -16.59 -0.18 6.46
N VAL A 100 -16.50 1.14 6.68
CA VAL A 100 -15.80 2.07 5.80
C VAL A 100 -14.30 1.94 6.02
N TRP A 101 -13.70 0.90 5.44
CA TRP A 101 -12.25 0.73 5.41
C TRP A 101 -11.66 1.49 4.22
N LEU A 102 -10.73 2.39 4.48
CA LEU A 102 -9.93 3.03 3.43
C LEU A 102 -8.88 2.04 2.93
N ARG A 103 -8.99 1.61 1.67
CA ARG A 103 -7.98 0.82 0.97
C ARG A 103 -7.12 1.77 0.16
N VAL A 104 -5.81 1.76 0.39
CA VAL A 104 -4.82 2.56 -0.35
C VAL A 104 -3.68 1.65 -0.74
N ASP A 105 -3.26 1.75 -1.99
CA ASP A 105 -2.01 1.23 -2.50
C ASP A 105 -1.18 2.37 -3.09
N GLU A 106 0.02 2.08 -3.56
CA GLU A 106 0.91 3.07 -4.13
C GLU A 106 0.37 3.75 -5.39
N ARG A 107 -0.53 3.11 -6.17
CA ARG A 107 -1.14 3.73 -7.36
C ARG A 107 -2.27 4.67 -6.96
N GLU A 108 -3.12 4.25 -6.03
CA GLU A 108 -4.18 5.09 -5.46
C GLU A 108 -3.60 6.27 -4.67
N ASP A 109 -2.43 6.11 -4.02
CA ASP A 109 -1.72 7.21 -3.36
C ASP A 109 -1.24 8.29 -4.34
N VAL A 110 -0.72 7.89 -5.52
CA VAL A 110 -0.37 8.84 -6.59
C VAL A 110 -1.60 9.61 -7.05
N LEU A 111 -2.69 8.90 -7.32
CA LEU A 111 -3.93 9.51 -7.80
C LEU A 111 -4.50 10.47 -6.76
N GLY A 112 -4.65 10.03 -5.51
CA GLY A 112 -5.17 10.85 -4.41
C GLY A 112 -4.27 12.05 -4.10
N SER A 113 -2.96 11.91 -4.24
CA SER A 113 -2.02 13.02 -4.07
C SER A 113 -2.19 14.09 -5.16
N LEU A 114 -2.41 13.68 -6.41
CA LEU A 114 -2.70 14.63 -7.50
C LEU A 114 -4.10 15.26 -7.35
N GLU A 115 -5.10 14.52 -6.86
CA GLU A 115 -6.44 15.06 -6.58
C GLU A 115 -6.40 16.11 -5.46
N ALA A 116 -5.59 15.85 -4.43
CA ALA A 116 -5.30 16.82 -3.40
C ALA A 116 -4.59 18.06 -3.96
N CYS A 117 -3.65 17.89 -4.92
CA CYS A 117 -3.04 19.03 -5.60
C CYS A 117 -4.11 19.92 -6.26
N LYS A 118 -5.05 19.31 -7.01
CA LYS A 118 -6.13 20.04 -7.66
C LYS A 118 -6.97 20.82 -6.64
N THR A 119 -7.33 20.18 -5.54
CA THR A 119 -8.11 20.79 -4.45
C THR A 119 -7.40 22.01 -3.85
N PHE A 120 -6.11 21.91 -3.54
CA PHE A 120 -5.36 23.04 -2.97
C PHE A 120 -5.10 24.17 -3.98
N LEU A 121 -5.09 23.84 -5.27
CA LEU A 121 -4.89 24.80 -6.34
C LEU A 121 -6.08 25.74 -6.54
N GLU A 122 -7.32 25.24 -6.39
CA GLU A 122 -8.56 26.02 -6.58
C GLU A 122 -8.62 27.30 -5.74
N ASP A 123 -8.17 27.21 -4.49
CA ASP A 123 -8.18 28.31 -3.52
C ASP A 123 -6.83 29.06 -3.42
N LEU A 124 -5.83 28.69 -4.22
CA LEU A 124 -4.44 29.12 -4.01
C LEU A 124 -4.28 30.65 -4.00
N ARG A 125 -5.02 31.37 -4.86
CA ARG A 125 -4.99 32.83 -4.93
C ARG A 125 -5.46 33.52 -3.64
N PHE A 126 -6.34 32.87 -2.88
CA PHE A 126 -6.91 33.39 -1.65
C PHE A 126 -6.23 32.84 -0.39
N LYS A 127 -5.60 31.66 -0.51
CA LYS A 127 -4.93 30.96 0.58
C LYS A 127 -3.49 30.62 0.17
N PRO A 128 -2.53 31.57 0.21
CA PRO A 128 -1.15 31.30 -0.18
C PRO A 128 -0.48 30.17 0.61
N LEU A 129 -0.95 29.89 1.83
CA LEU A 129 -0.47 28.76 2.63
C LEU A 129 -0.75 27.40 1.94
N ASN A 130 -1.67 27.33 0.98
CA ASN A 130 -1.90 26.13 0.17
C ASN A 130 -0.65 25.69 -0.59
N TRP A 131 0.32 26.57 -0.86
CA TRP A 131 1.62 26.18 -1.40
C TRP A 131 2.34 25.12 -0.55
N LYS A 132 2.19 25.17 0.77
CA LYS A 132 2.72 24.12 1.67
C LYS A 132 2.15 22.76 1.31
N TYR A 133 0.83 22.67 1.16
CA TYR A 133 0.15 21.41 0.89
C TYR A 133 0.37 20.96 -0.55
N LEU A 134 0.39 21.87 -1.52
CA LEU A 134 0.77 21.58 -2.90
C LEU A 134 2.17 20.94 -2.98
N VAL A 135 3.16 21.50 -2.28
CA VAL A 135 4.52 20.92 -2.22
C VAL A 135 4.52 19.51 -1.62
N ILE A 136 3.76 19.29 -0.54
CA ILE A 136 3.66 17.96 0.09
C ILE A 136 2.99 16.96 -0.86
N CYS A 137 1.86 17.33 -1.46
CA CYS A 137 1.11 16.47 -2.36
C CYS A 137 1.88 16.16 -3.65
N LEU A 138 2.58 17.14 -4.25
CA LEU A 138 3.45 16.91 -5.41
C LEU A 138 4.61 15.97 -5.08
N HIS A 139 5.20 16.13 -3.89
CA HIS A 139 6.27 15.23 -3.43
C HIS A 139 5.77 13.80 -3.22
N ASN A 140 4.61 13.62 -2.58
CA ASN A 140 3.98 12.31 -2.40
C ASN A 140 3.64 11.67 -3.76
N ALA A 141 3.02 12.42 -4.67
CA ALA A 141 2.68 11.93 -6.00
C ALA A 141 3.92 11.49 -6.80
N LEU A 142 5.00 12.27 -6.77
CA LEU A 142 6.25 11.89 -7.42
C LEU A 142 6.88 10.66 -6.76
N GLN A 143 6.92 10.61 -5.43
CA GLN A 143 7.49 9.46 -4.71
C GLN A 143 6.70 8.18 -5.02
N GLY A 144 5.36 8.22 -4.97
CA GLY A 144 4.51 7.10 -5.32
C GLY A 144 4.69 6.66 -6.78
N ALA A 145 4.83 7.61 -7.71
CA ALA A 145 5.07 7.31 -9.11
C ALA A 145 6.42 6.59 -9.31
N LEU A 146 7.49 7.06 -8.65
CA LEU A 146 8.79 6.39 -8.65
C LEU A 146 8.73 4.99 -8.04
N VAL A 147 7.98 4.80 -6.95
CA VAL A 147 7.76 3.48 -6.32
C VAL A 147 7.07 2.53 -7.31
N CYS A 148 6.00 2.97 -7.95
CA CYS A 148 5.29 2.18 -8.96
C CYS A 148 6.20 1.80 -10.14
N HIS A 149 7.08 2.72 -10.54
CA HIS A 149 7.94 2.55 -11.72
C HIS A 149 9.13 1.63 -11.47
N LEU A 150 9.69 1.66 -10.25
CA LEU A 150 10.86 0.89 -9.87
C LEU A 150 10.53 -0.52 -9.40
N ASN A 151 9.33 -0.76 -8.86
CA ASN A 151 8.91 -2.07 -8.41
C ASN A 151 8.51 -2.95 -9.59
N GLY A 152 9.17 -4.11 -9.72
CA GLY A 152 8.79 -5.16 -10.65
C GLY A 152 7.90 -6.21 -9.97
N THR A 153 7.96 -7.44 -10.45
CA THR A 153 7.16 -8.55 -9.92
C THR A 153 7.59 -9.02 -8.53
N ALA A 154 8.84 -8.77 -8.14
CA ALA A 154 9.33 -9.09 -6.80
C ALA A 154 8.98 -8.00 -5.78
N GLY A 155 8.65 -6.78 -6.22
CA GLY A 155 8.22 -5.69 -5.35
C GLY A 155 9.33 -5.11 -4.47
N VAL A 156 10.58 -5.23 -4.91
CA VAL A 156 11.78 -4.83 -4.14
C VAL A 156 12.49 -3.61 -4.73
N GLY A 157 12.21 -3.23 -5.97
CA GLY A 157 13.02 -2.23 -6.67
C GLY A 157 13.03 -0.82 -6.06
N ALA A 158 11.99 -0.46 -5.32
CA ALA A 158 11.94 0.81 -4.58
C ALA A 158 12.53 0.72 -3.16
N LEU A 159 12.98 -0.45 -2.70
CA LEU A 159 13.49 -0.64 -1.34
C LEU A 159 14.95 -0.19 -1.19
N ASP A 160 15.38 0.07 0.04
CA ASP A 160 16.81 0.24 0.32
C ASP A 160 17.59 -1.05 0.05
N GLN A 161 18.89 -0.92 -0.28
CA GLN A 161 19.68 -2.08 -0.72
C GLN A 161 19.70 -3.21 0.32
N ARG A 162 19.74 -2.86 1.62
CA ARG A 162 19.71 -3.85 2.71
C ARG A 162 18.40 -4.63 2.77
N SER A 163 17.29 -4.01 2.38
CA SER A 163 15.98 -4.67 2.32
C SER A 163 15.86 -5.52 1.07
N VAL A 164 16.40 -5.07 -0.07
CA VAL A 164 16.54 -5.85 -1.29
C VAL A 164 17.31 -7.15 -1.01
N ASP A 165 18.52 -7.04 -0.48
CA ASP A 165 19.40 -8.20 -0.24
C ASP A 165 18.71 -9.22 0.70
N ARG A 166 18.14 -8.75 1.81
CA ARG A 166 17.43 -9.61 2.77
C ARG A 166 16.22 -10.31 2.16
N GLN A 167 15.45 -9.64 1.31
CA GLN A 167 14.27 -10.23 0.68
C GLN A 167 14.65 -11.22 -0.41
N LEU A 168 15.65 -10.92 -1.24
CA LEU A 168 16.15 -11.85 -2.25
C LEU A 168 16.73 -13.12 -1.60
N GLU A 169 17.54 -12.96 -0.55
CA GLU A 169 18.05 -14.09 0.23
C GLU A 169 16.93 -14.92 0.86
N TRP A 170 15.88 -14.27 1.38
CA TRP A 170 14.72 -14.97 1.93
C TRP A 170 13.95 -15.73 0.84
N HIS A 171 13.72 -15.12 -0.31
CA HIS A 171 13.05 -15.76 -1.45
C HIS A 171 13.82 -16.96 -1.97
N GLU A 172 15.15 -16.87 -2.04
CA GLU A 172 15.97 -18.00 -2.47
C GLU A 172 15.87 -19.16 -1.49
N ARG A 173 15.99 -18.91 -0.18
CA ARG A 173 15.82 -19.94 0.85
C ARG A 173 14.43 -20.57 0.81
N ASP A 174 13.38 -19.76 0.64
CA ASP A 174 12.00 -20.25 0.56
C ASP A 174 11.78 -21.10 -0.71
N ARG A 175 12.33 -20.67 -1.85
CA ARG A 175 12.31 -21.42 -3.13
C ARG A 175 12.99 -22.78 -2.99
N GLU A 176 14.20 -22.84 -2.44
CA GLU A 176 14.93 -24.09 -2.20
C GLU A 176 14.12 -25.03 -1.30
N ARG A 177 13.49 -24.49 -0.25
CA ARG A 177 12.62 -25.24 0.65
C ARG A 177 11.42 -25.84 -0.07
N HIS A 178 10.76 -25.03 -0.91
CA HIS A 178 9.63 -25.42 -1.72
C HIS A 178 9.99 -26.53 -2.71
N ILE A 179 11.12 -26.41 -3.42
CA ILE A 179 11.64 -27.46 -4.32
C ILE A 179 11.92 -28.75 -3.56
N ALA A 180 12.42 -28.66 -2.33
CA ALA A 180 12.64 -29.81 -1.45
C ALA A 180 11.35 -30.40 -0.86
N GLY A 181 10.16 -29.92 -1.25
CA GLY A 181 8.86 -30.41 -0.77
C GLY A 181 8.60 -30.13 0.72
N LYS A 182 9.36 -29.23 1.33
CA LYS A 182 9.23 -28.90 2.75
C LYS A 182 8.15 -27.82 2.94
N PRO A 183 7.34 -27.89 4.02
CA PRO A 183 6.37 -26.85 4.31
C PRO A 183 7.06 -25.51 4.65
N LYS A 184 6.30 -24.42 4.47
CA LYS A 184 6.75 -23.06 4.79
C LYS A 184 7.30 -22.97 6.21
N ASN A 185 8.38 -22.21 6.36
CA ASN A 185 9.02 -22.07 7.66
C ASN A 185 8.33 -20.99 8.50
N ILE A 186 7.44 -21.39 9.41
CA ILE A 186 6.77 -20.45 10.31
C ILE A 186 7.78 -19.66 11.15
N SER A 187 8.98 -20.22 11.41
CA SER A 187 10.03 -19.55 12.19
C SER A 187 10.97 -18.65 11.38
N ASP A 188 10.85 -18.59 10.05
CA ASP A 188 11.61 -17.67 9.17
C ASP A 188 10.62 -16.71 8.48
N PRO A 189 10.07 -15.72 9.21
CA PRO A 189 9.08 -14.81 8.68
C PRO A 189 9.68 -13.93 7.56
N PHE A 190 8.81 -13.45 6.68
CA PHE A 190 9.21 -12.52 5.62
C PHE A 190 9.86 -11.26 6.23
N PRO A 191 11.03 -10.80 5.73
CA PRO A 191 11.78 -9.74 6.37
C PRO A 191 11.12 -8.37 6.16
N SER A 192 11.13 -7.54 7.21
CA SER A 192 10.64 -6.17 7.15
C SER A 192 11.45 -5.33 6.16
N SER A 193 10.77 -4.59 5.30
CA SER A 193 11.39 -3.69 4.31
C SER A 193 11.43 -2.24 4.77
N ARG A 194 12.29 -1.47 4.11
CA ARG A 194 12.32 -0.01 4.18
C ARG A 194 12.44 0.55 2.76
N LEU A 195 11.67 1.58 2.48
CA LEU A 195 11.73 2.32 1.22
C LEU A 195 13.08 3.05 1.10
N ALA A 196 13.67 3.05 -0.10
CA ALA A 196 14.84 3.87 -0.38
C ALA A 196 14.50 5.36 -0.21
N ASP A 197 15.50 6.18 0.14
CA ASP A 197 15.26 7.62 0.22
C ASP A 197 14.94 8.22 -1.16
N MET A 198 14.29 9.38 -1.15
CA MET A 198 13.81 10.02 -2.38
C MET A 198 14.93 10.27 -3.41
N LYS A 199 16.13 10.67 -2.97
CA LYS A 199 17.24 10.95 -3.89
C LYS A 199 17.73 9.66 -4.55
N THR A 200 17.75 8.58 -3.78
CA THR A 200 18.06 7.25 -4.30
C THR A 200 17.02 6.77 -5.32
N LEU A 201 15.72 6.91 -5.04
CA LEU A 201 14.66 6.57 -6.02
C LEU A 201 14.80 7.38 -7.31
N PHE A 202 15.06 8.69 -7.18
CA PHE A 202 15.22 9.59 -8.31
C PHE A 202 16.49 9.32 -9.14
N SER A 203 17.58 8.85 -8.52
CA SER A 203 18.76 8.39 -9.25
C SER A 203 18.45 7.11 -10.04
N ARG A 204 17.90 6.11 -9.35
CA ARG A 204 17.72 4.76 -9.90
C ARG A 204 16.84 4.70 -11.13
N VAL A 205 15.84 5.57 -11.23
CA VAL A 205 14.90 5.56 -12.35
C VAL A 205 15.56 5.94 -13.69
N GLN A 206 16.75 6.54 -13.67
CA GLN A 206 17.40 7.08 -14.87
C GLN A 206 18.22 6.04 -15.65
N THR A 207 18.73 5.00 -14.99
CA THR A 207 19.65 4.05 -15.63
C THR A 207 19.24 2.62 -15.34
N ARG A 208 19.32 1.77 -16.36
CA ARG A 208 18.92 0.36 -16.24
C ARG A 208 19.79 -0.41 -15.25
N ASP A 209 21.06 -0.06 -15.16
CA ASP A 209 22.03 -0.70 -14.25
C ASP A 209 21.75 -0.38 -12.77
N GLU A 210 21.10 0.75 -12.47
CA GLU A 210 20.69 1.11 -11.11
C GLU A 210 19.31 0.54 -10.72
N MET A 211 18.52 0.08 -11.69
CA MET A 211 17.22 -0.54 -11.43
C MET A 211 17.40 -1.98 -10.97
N THR A 212 16.94 -2.27 -9.75
CA THR A 212 17.02 -3.61 -9.18
C THR A 212 16.19 -4.65 -9.95
N GLU A 213 15.03 -4.24 -10.47
CA GLU A 213 14.12 -5.15 -11.17
C GLU A 213 14.05 -4.81 -12.66
N LEU A 214 14.69 -5.64 -13.49
CA LEU A 214 14.64 -5.51 -14.94
C LEU A 214 13.23 -5.76 -15.52
N GLY A 215 12.30 -6.31 -14.75
CA GLY A 215 10.90 -6.42 -15.16
C GLY A 215 10.10 -5.11 -15.02
N ALA A 216 10.64 -4.10 -14.34
CA ALA A 216 9.94 -2.86 -14.04
C ALA A 216 9.94 -1.87 -15.24
N GLY A 217 9.54 -0.63 -14.99
CA GLY A 217 9.42 0.41 -16.03
C GLY A 217 10.71 0.69 -16.78
N GLN A 218 10.61 1.34 -17.95
CA GLN A 218 11.79 1.72 -18.73
C GLN A 218 12.55 2.88 -18.08
N PRO A 219 13.89 2.96 -18.26
CA PRO A 219 14.65 4.11 -17.76
C PRO A 219 14.07 5.45 -18.24
N ILE A 220 14.05 6.44 -17.36
CA ILE A 220 13.49 7.76 -17.65
C ILE A 220 14.61 8.78 -17.83
N GLU A 221 14.62 9.45 -18.98
CA GLU A 221 15.51 10.58 -19.21
C GLU A 221 15.04 11.78 -18.38
N ILE A 222 15.90 12.33 -17.53
CA ILE A 222 15.58 13.49 -16.68
C ILE A 222 16.38 14.70 -17.16
N SER A 223 15.68 15.79 -17.44
CA SER A 223 16.30 17.04 -17.87
C SER A 223 17.00 17.76 -16.71
N ALA A 224 17.88 18.72 -17.03
CA ALA A 224 18.51 19.56 -16.00
C ALA A 224 17.48 20.42 -15.24
N SER A 225 16.41 20.89 -15.90
CA SER A 225 15.35 21.67 -15.25
C SER A 225 14.51 20.81 -14.31
N GLU A 226 14.20 19.57 -14.70
CA GLU A 226 13.47 18.62 -13.87
C GLU A 226 14.27 18.20 -12.64
N LYS A 227 15.59 18.01 -12.79
CA LYS A 227 16.48 17.76 -11.67
C LYS A 227 16.48 18.93 -10.68
N HIS A 228 16.55 20.17 -11.18
CA HIS A 228 16.48 21.35 -10.33
C HIS A 228 15.11 21.49 -9.63
N ALA A 229 14.01 21.23 -10.36
CA ALA A 229 12.67 21.22 -9.80
C ALA A 229 12.52 20.16 -8.70
N PHE A 230 13.11 18.97 -8.90
CA PHE A 230 13.16 17.92 -7.88
C PHE A 230 13.90 18.35 -6.63
N GLU A 231 15.09 18.95 -6.77
CA GLU A 231 15.89 19.44 -5.64
C GLU A 231 15.11 20.48 -4.83
N LEU A 232 14.51 21.47 -5.51
CA LEU A 232 13.69 22.49 -4.87
C LEU A 232 12.45 21.90 -4.17
N LEU A 233 11.71 21.01 -4.84
CA LEU A 233 10.54 20.34 -4.28
C LEU A 233 10.92 19.55 -3.02
N HIS A 234 12.00 18.78 -3.09
CA HIS A 234 12.44 17.93 -1.99
C HIS A 234 12.90 18.75 -0.78
N GLU A 235 13.66 19.82 -1.00
CA GLU A 235 14.09 20.73 0.08
C GLU A 235 12.91 21.43 0.74
N LEU A 236 11.99 21.99 -0.05
CA LEU A 236 10.78 22.65 0.46
C LEU A 236 9.92 21.68 1.25
N ARG A 237 9.66 20.47 0.72
CA ARG A 237 8.88 19.45 1.41
C ARG A 237 9.48 19.11 2.76
N ASN A 238 10.80 18.88 2.83
CA ASN A 238 11.46 18.55 4.08
C ASN A 238 11.29 19.66 5.12
N ARG A 239 11.46 20.93 4.72
CA ARG A 239 11.25 22.09 5.61
C ARG A 239 9.80 22.24 6.07
N PHE A 240 8.83 21.91 5.21
CA PHE A 240 7.41 21.99 5.56
C PHE A 240 6.93 20.85 6.49
N VAL A 241 7.51 19.66 6.35
CA VAL A 241 7.16 18.48 7.17
C VAL A 241 7.91 18.50 8.51
N HIS A 242 9.21 18.78 8.50
CA HIS A 242 10.04 18.91 9.69
C HIS A 242 10.16 20.37 10.10
N PHE A 243 9.02 21.01 10.35
CA PHE A 243 8.96 22.45 10.63
C PHE A 243 9.51 22.76 12.03
N GLU A 244 10.72 23.32 12.08
CA GLU A 244 11.33 23.78 13.33
C GLU A 244 10.70 25.10 13.82
N PRO A 245 10.79 25.45 15.12
CA PRO A 245 10.31 26.72 15.65
C PRO A 245 11.03 27.92 15.02
N ALA A 246 10.55 28.36 13.86
CA ALA A 246 11.14 29.44 13.07
C ALA A 246 10.08 30.13 12.19
N GLY A 247 10.35 31.39 11.83
CA GLY A 247 9.63 32.11 10.79
C GLY A 247 10.53 32.32 9.57
N TRP A 248 10.06 31.93 8.39
CA TRP A 248 10.80 32.08 7.15
C TRP A 248 9.85 32.33 5.98
N SER A 249 10.37 32.98 4.95
CA SER A 249 9.66 33.26 3.71
C SER A 249 10.24 32.43 2.57
N ILE A 250 9.42 32.18 1.56
CA ILE A 250 9.85 31.59 0.28
C ILE A 250 9.34 32.46 -0.86
N GLU A 251 10.11 32.49 -1.95
CA GLU A 251 9.69 33.12 -3.18
C GLU A 251 8.71 32.20 -3.93
N LEU A 252 7.55 32.75 -4.33
CA LEU A 252 6.51 31.98 -5.01
C LEU A 252 6.70 31.93 -6.53
N ALA A 253 7.46 32.86 -7.12
CA ALA A 253 7.57 33.02 -8.56
C ALA A 253 8.09 31.77 -9.30
N GLY A 254 8.95 30.97 -8.65
CA GLY A 254 9.49 29.73 -9.24
C GLY A 254 8.66 28.47 -8.97
N LEU A 255 7.66 28.51 -8.09
CA LEU A 255 6.92 27.32 -7.67
C LEU A 255 5.97 26.76 -8.75
N PRO A 256 5.27 27.59 -9.54
CA PRO A 256 4.49 27.09 -10.67
C PRO A 256 5.35 26.30 -11.67
N ARG A 257 6.53 26.83 -12.03
CA ARG A 257 7.48 26.15 -12.91
C ARG A 257 7.90 24.79 -12.36
N MET A 258 8.31 24.77 -11.10
CA MET A 258 8.67 23.53 -10.41
C MET A 258 7.52 22.52 -10.48
N ALA A 259 6.29 22.94 -10.21
CA ALA A 259 5.13 22.06 -10.27
C ALA A 259 4.87 21.51 -11.68
N VAL A 260 5.00 22.33 -12.73
CA VAL A 260 4.90 21.89 -14.13
C VAL A 260 5.92 20.81 -14.47
N GLU A 261 7.19 21.00 -14.10
CA GLU A 261 8.27 20.04 -14.36
C GLU A 261 8.01 18.71 -13.63
N ILE A 262 7.57 18.76 -12.37
CA ILE A 262 7.26 17.56 -11.58
C ILE A 262 6.05 16.80 -12.15
N VAL A 263 4.96 17.50 -12.48
CA VAL A 263 3.77 16.87 -13.09
C VAL A 263 4.10 16.31 -14.47
N THR A 264 4.98 16.96 -15.23
CA THR A 264 5.46 16.45 -16.52
C THR A 264 6.27 15.17 -16.37
N LEU A 265 7.17 15.09 -15.38
CA LEU A 265 7.89 13.86 -15.04
C LEU A 265 6.93 12.73 -14.62
N ILE A 266 5.94 13.02 -13.77
CA ILE A 266 4.90 12.04 -13.39
C ILE A 266 4.12 11.58 -14.62
N GLY A 267 3.80 12.49 -15.54
CA GLY A 267 3.17 12.17 -16.83
C GLY A 267 3.99 11.22 -17.69
N ARG A 268 5.32 11.37 -17.70
CA ARG A 268 6.22 10.45 -18.41
C ARG A 268 6.29 9.07 -17.75
N ILE A 269 6.32 9.01 -16.42
CA ILE A 269 6.17 7.75 -15.67
C ILE A 269 4.84 7.09 -16.02
N ALA A 270 3.73 7.84 -15.98
CA ALA A 270 2.39 7.31 -16.23
C ALA A 270 2.14 6.87 -17.69
N ALA A 271 2.97 7.32 -18.64
CA ALA A 271 2.94 6.88 -20.02
C ALA A 271 3.61 5.51 -20.24
N ASP A 272 4.46 5.06 -19.30
CA ASP A 272 5.03 3.71 -19.33
C ASP A 272 3.91 2.68 -19.03
N PRO A 273 3.85 1.56 -19.78
CA PRO A 273 2.80 0.55 -19.60
C PRO A 273 2.87 -0.17 -18.24
N TRP A 274 4.02 -0.14 -17.56
CA TRP A 274 4.26 -0.87 -16.31
C TRP A 274 3.66 -0.20 -15.06
N PRO A 275 4.08 0.99 -14.60
CA PRO A 275 3.81 1.47 -13.23
C PRO A 275 2.33 1.43 -12.79
N PHE A 276 1.40 1.69 -13.71
CA PHE A 276 -0.03 1.74 -13.43
C PHE A 276 -0.82 0.60 -14.09
N TRP A 277 -0.17 -0.51 -14.44
CA TRP A 277 -0.81 -1.61 -15.17
C TRP A 277 -1.99 -2.26 -14.42
N HIS A 278 -1.90 -2.33 -13.09
CA HIS A 278 -2.98 -2.82 -12.21
C HIS A 278 -4.11 -1.82 -11.96
N LEU A 279 -3.93 -0.55 -12.36
CA LEU A 279 -4.95 0.46 -12.16
C LEU A 279 -6.09 0.24 -13.17
N PRO A 280 -7.37 0.22 -12.76
CA PRO A 280 -8.48 0.05 -13.70
C PRO A 280 -8.48 1.12 -14.81
N ASP A 281 -8.98 0.80 -16.01
CA ASP A 281 -8.93 1.70 -17.17
C ASP A 281 -9.55 3.07 -16.87
N ALA A 282 -10.70 3.11 -16.20
CA ALA A 282 -11.36 4.36 -15.80
C ALA A 282 -10.46 5.23 -14.91
N ARG A 283 -9.68 4.60 -14.02
CA ARG A 283 -8.73 5.30 -13.15
C ARG A 283 -7.46 5.73 -13.87
N ARG A 284 -6.96 4.95 -14.83
CA ARG A 284 -5.86 5.39 -15.72
C ARG A 284 -6.25 6.60 -16.56
N VAL A 285 -7.47 6.62 -17.10
CA VAL A 285 -8.01 7.80 -17.82
C VAL A 285 -8.10 9.00 -16.90
N HIS A 286 -8.61 8.82 -15.68
CA HIS A 286 -8.68 9.89 -14.68
C HIS A 286 -7.29 10.44 -14.30
N LEU A 287 -6.32 9.57 -14.04
CA LEU A 287 -4.92 9.94 -13.77
C LEU A 287 -4.36 10.81 -14.90
N LYS A 288 -4.54 10.39 -16.16
CA LYS A 288 -4.08 11.14 -17.32
C LYS A 288 -4.73 12.53 -17.40
N ASN A 289 -6.05 12.60 -17.27
CA ASN A 289 -6.79 13.86 -17.32
C ASN A 289 -6.35 14.82 -16.20
N LEU A 290 -6.06 14.27 -15.03
CA LEU A 290 -5.62 15.03 -13.87
C LEU A 290 -4.21 15.60 -14.06
N ILE A 291 -3.28 14.80 -14.59
CA ILE A 291 -1.93 15.25 -14.97
C ILE A 291 -2.01 16.37 -16.01
N ASP A 292 -2.80 16.18 -17.07
CA ASP A 292 -2.98 17.18 -18.12
C ASP A 292 -3.58 18.48 -17.56
N SER A 293 -4.63 18.38 -16.73
CA SER A 293 -5.25 19.55 -16.11
C SER A 293 -4.30 20.28 -15.16
N LEU A 294 -3.58 19.58 -14.29
CA LEU A 294 -2.65 20.20 -13.34
C LEU A 294 -1.52 20.93 -14.07
N ARG A 295 -0.99 20.33 -15.14
CA ARG A 295 0.03 20.98 -15.96
C ARG A 295 -0.48 22.30 -16.54
N THR A 296 -1.69 22.30 -17.11
CA THR A 296 -2.31 23.53 -17.65
C THR A 296 -2.52 24.58 -16.56
N ASP A 297 -3.06 24.19 -15.39
CA ASP A 297 -3.34 25.13 -14.31
C ASP A 297 -2.07 25.73 -13.72
N PHE A 298 -1.01 24.94 -13.51
CA PHE A 298 0.26 25.47 -13.03
C PHE A 298 0.94 26.38 -14.05
N SER A 299 0.90 26.04 -15.35
CA SER A 299 1.40 26.94 -16.40
C SER A 299 0.63 28.26 -16.45
N ALA A 300 -0.67 28.26 -16.14
CA ALA A 300 -1.46 29.49 -16.08
C ALA A 300 -1.05 30.42 -14.92
N LEU A 301 -0.38 29.90 -13.89
CA LEU A 301 0.14 30.70 -12.76
C LEU A 301 1.53 31.32 -13.05
N GLU A 302 2.22 30.92 -14.13
CA GLU A 302 3.47 31.56 -14.56
C GLU A 302 3.24 32.89 -15.31
N ASN A 303 2.04 33.09 -15.87
CA ASN A 303 1.67 34.26 -16.67
C ASN A 303 0.97 35.33 -15.83
#